data_AF-A0A1D8TZ19-F1
#
_entry.id   AF-A0A1D8TZ19-F1
#
_cell.length_a   1.000
_cell.length_b   1.000
_cell.length_c   1.000
_cell.angle_alpha   90.00
_cell.angle_beta   90.00
_cell.angle_gamma   90.00
#
_symmetry.space_group_name_H-M   'P 1'
#
loop_
_entity.id
_entity.type
_entity.pdbx_description
1 polymer ?
#
loop_
_entity_poly.entity_id
_entity_poly.type
_entity_poly.pdbx_seq_one_letter_code
_entity_poly.pdbx_strand_id
1 'polypeptide(L)'
;MRFGEVALPDTVEYAFGFNPYELFFTDESPDWNSLLANVDNYKIYAFIIGSLPPHYTPEKYLIDQESFRNIFGNRLLNYLPSEPTISQLFGVAHIVADKVEDVLDYLHLDFDRFLHPCFEPSPIKLAL
;
A
#
# COMPACT_ATOMS: atom_id res chain seq x y z
N MET A 1 18.22 -11.95 11.54
CA MET A 1 17.33 -11.59 10.42
C MET A 1 17.13 -10.08 10.40
N ARG A 2 16.79 -9.50 9.25
CA ARG A 2 16.32 -8.10 9.14
C ARG A 2 14.89 -8.13 8.61
N PHE A 3 14.10 -7.15 9.00
CA PHE A 3 12.79 -6.95 8.42
C PHE A 3 12.89 -6.41 7.00
N GLY A 4 11.94 -6.77 6.15
CA GLY A 4 11.70 -6.03 4.92
C GLY A 4 11.29 -4.59 5.25
N GLU A 5 11.72 -3.63 4.44
CA GLU A 5 11.38 -2.24 4.63
C GLU A 5 9.88 -1.98 4.38
N VAL A 6 9.42 -0.77 4.71
CA VAL A 6 8.13 -0.23 4.23
C VAL A 6 6.92 -1.08 4.65
N ALA A 7 6.80 -1.37 5.94
CA ALA A 7 5.67 -2.11 6.53
C ALA A 7 5.38 -3.49 5.88
N LEU A 8 6.32 -4.04 5.12
CA LEU A 8 6.22 -5.40 4.58
C LEU A 8 5.98 -6.45 5.68
N PRO A 9 6.67 -6.42 6.84
CA PRO A 9 6.48 -7.44 7.87
C PRO A 9 5.04 -7.50 8.40
N ASP A 10 4.32 -6.38 8.40
CA ASP A 10 2.93 -6.30 8.87
C ASP A 10 2.00 -7.25 8.08
N THR A 11 2.38 -7.63 6.86
CA THR A 11 1.69 -8.65 6.05
C THR A 11 1.59 -10.00 6.76
N VAL A 12 2.55 -10.33 7.64
CA VAL A 12 2.56 -11.56 8.44
C VAL A 12 1.39 -11.59 9.43
N GLU A 13 1.06 -10.45 10.04
CA GLU A 13 -0.07 -10.35 10.97
C GLU A 13 -1.39 -10.62 10.24
N TYR A 14 -1.55 -10.08 9.03
CA TYR A 14 -2.72 -10.35 8.21
C TYR A 14 -2.79 -11.80 7.72
N ALA A 15 -1.66 -12.38 7.34
CA ALA A 15 -1.62 -13.73 6.78
C ALA A 15 -1.75 -14.84 7.83
N PHE A 16 -1.17 -14.64 9.02
CA PHE A 16 -0.98 -15.69 10.01
C PHE A 16 -1.48 -15.33 11.42
N GLY A 17 -1.96 -14.10 11.64
CA GLY A 17 -2.58 -13.68 12.89
C GLY A 17 -1.60 -13.43 14.04
N PHE A 18 -0.32 -13.20 13.76
CA PHE A 18 0.68 -12.86 14.78
C PHE A 18 1.57 -11.69 14.35
N ASN A 19 2.05 -10.93 15.33
CA ASN A 19 2.97 -9.83 15.12
C ASN A 19 4.41 -10.37 14.98
N PRO A 20 5.08 -10.24 13.81
CA PRO A 20 6.43 -10.76 13.62
C PRO A 20 7.50 -9.98 14.40
N TYR A 21 7.23 -8.73 14.80
CA TYR A 21 8.15 -7.95 15.62
C TYR A 21 8.23 -8.51 17.04
N GLU A 22 7.12 -8.98 17.60
CA GLU A 22 7.08 -9.58 18.93
C GLU A 22 8.00 -10.80 18.99
N LEU A 23 7.82 -11.77 18.07
CA LEU A 23 8.66 -12.97 17.99
C LEU A 23 10.15 -12.64 17.82
N PHE A 24 10.47 -11.62 17.04
CA PHE A 24 11.85 -11.18 16.88
C PHE A 24 12.45 -10.64 18.18
N PHE A 25 11.69 -9.84 18.95
CA PHE A 25 12.16 -9.27 20.21
C PHE A 25 12.18 -10.28 21.35
N THR A 26 11.37 -11.34 21.29
CA THR A 26 11.34 -12.42 22.28
C THR A 26 12.24 -13.61 21.94
N ASP A 27 12.94 -13.59 20.79
CA ASP A 27 13.73 -14.71 20.27
C ASP A 27 12.91 -16.00 20.09
N GLU A 28 11.64 -15.82 19.72
CA GLU A 28 10.71 -16.90 19.44
C GLU A 28 10.55 -17.14 17.94
N SER A 29 9.95 -18.26 17.58
CA SER A 29 9.66 -18.63 16.19
C SER A 29 8.21 -19.11 16.07
N PRO A 30 7.53 -18.79 14.96
CA PRO A 30 6.15 -19.24 14.77
C PRO A 30 6.11 -20.75 14.53
N ASP A 31 5.03 -21.40 14.98
CA ASP A 31 4.78 -22.81 14.68
C ASP A 31 4.27 -22.97 13.24
N TRP A 32 5.21 -23.07 12.31
CA TRP A 32 4.92 -23.22 10.89
C TRP A 32 4.10 -24.47 10.56
N ASN A 33 4.25 -25.55 11.33
CA ASN A 33 3.51 -26.78 11.06
C ASN A 33 2.02 -26.56 11.29
N SER A 34 1.66 -25.93 12.41
CA SER A 34 0.27 -25.59 12.73
C SER A 34 -0.29 -24.55 11.76
N LEU A 35 0.47 -23.52 11.41
CA LEU A 35 0.04 -22.44 10.50
C LEU A 35 -0.20 -22.93 9.06
N LEU A 36 0.57 -23.92 8.60
CA LEU A 36 0.50 -24.43 7.23
C LEU A 36 -0.36 -25.70 7.10
N ALA A 37 -0.95 -26.21 8.18
CA ALA A 37 -1.74 -27.44 8.17
C ALA A 37 -3.07 -27.32 7.40
N ASN A 38 -3.64 -26.12 7.28
CA ASN A 38 -4.93 -25.86 6.61
C ASN A 38 -4.75 -25.14 5.28
N VAL A 39 -4.44 -25.93 4.26
CA VAL A 39 -3.99 -25.50 2.92
C VAL A 39 -5.14 -25.08 1.99
N ASP A 40 -6.37 -25.45 2.33
CA ASP A 40 -7.48 -25.46 1.38
C ASP A 40 -8.19 -24.09 1.21
N ASN A 41 -7.76 -23.05 1.94
CA ASN A 41 -8.44 -21.75 1.94
C ASN A 41 -7.47 -20.55 1.92
N TYR A 42 -6.39 -20.65 1.13
CA TYR A 42 -5.41 -19.57 1.06
C TYR A 42 -5.99 -18.30 0.42
N LYS A 43 -5.68 -17.19 1.07
CA LYS A 43 -5.79 -15.85 0.49
C LYS A 43 -4.39 -15.39 0.07
N ILE A 44 -4.35 -14.48 -0.89
CA ILE A 44 -3.15 -13.74 -1.26
C ILE A 44 -3.14 -12.46 -0.45
N TYR A 45 -2.06 -12.26 0.31
CA TYR A 45 -1.81 -11.01 1.02
C TYR A 45 -0.70 -10.27 0.29
N ALA A 46 -0.95 -9.02 -0.05
CA ALA A 46 -0.01 -8.19 -0.77
C ALA A 46 0.09 -6.82 -0.13
N PHE A 47 1.24 -6.17 -0.34
CA PHE A 47 1.46 -4.79 0.01
C PHE A 47 1.79 -4.02 -1.27
N ILE A 48 1.14 -2.87 -1.46
CA ILE A 48 1.29 -2.01 -2.62
C ILE A 48 1.91 -0.71 -2.14
N ILE A 49 3.08 -0.41 -2.68
CA ILE A 49 3.80 0.83 -2.39
C ILE A 49 3.34 1.90 -3.38
N GLY A 50 2.72 2.96 -2.88
CA GLY A 50 2.47 4.17 -3.64
C GLY A 50 3.74 5.01 -3.73
N SER A 51 4.45 4.93 -4.86
CA SER A 51 5.64 5.75 -5.10
C SER A 51 5.28 7.13 -5.63
N LEU A 52 6.04 8.14 -5.23
CA LEU A 52 5.91 9.48 -5.81
C LEU A 52 6.42 9.45 -7.26
N PRO A 53 5.63 9.92 -8.24
CA PRO A 53 6.10 10.08 -9.60
C PRO A 53 7.33 11.01 -9.66
N PRO A 54 8.30 10.81 -10.57
CA PRO A 54 9.55 11.57 -10.58
C PRO A 54 9.40 13.09 -10.71
N HIS A 55 8.26 13.57 -11.20
CA HIS A 55 7.97 14.99 -11.39
C HIS A 55 7.08 15.58 -10.29
N TYR A 56 6.71 14.78 -9.29
CA TYR A 56 5.99 15.25 -8.12
C TYR A 56 6.85 16.27 -7.34
N THR A 57 6.24 17.40 -6.99
CA THR A 57 6.75 18.29 -5.95
C THR A 57 5.58 18.77 -5.10
N PRO A 58 5.75 18.89 -3.77
CA PRO A 58 4.64 19.25 -2.87
C PRO A 58 4.11 20.67 -3.10
N GLU A 59 4.85 21.55 -3.76
CA GLU A 59 4.38 22.89 -4.14
C GLU A 59 3.41 22.85 -5.33
N LYS A 60 3.51 21.82 -6.18
CA LYS A 60 2.73 21.68 -7.41
C LYS A 60 1.56 20.73 -7.26
N TYR A 61 1.71 19.68 -6.45
CA TYR A 61 0.74 18.59 -6.36
C TYR A 61 0.43 18.22 -4.92
N LEU A 62 -0.86 17.96 -4.67
CA LEU A 62 -1.37 17.20 -3.55
C LEU A 62 -1.61 15.75 -4.01
N ILE A 63 -1.62 14.83 -3.05
CA ILE A 63 -1.86 13.42 -3.33
C ILE A 63 -3.28 13.08 -2.91
N ASP A 64 -4.05 12.51 -3.84
CA ASP A 64 -5.38 11.99 -3.60
C ASP A 64 -5.32 10.64 -2.88
N GLN A 65 -5.08 10.73 -1.58
CA GLN A 65 -5.01 9.56 -0.71
C GLN A 65 -6.32 8.77 -0.70
N GLU A 66 -7.46 9.45 -0.85
CA GLU A 66 -8.77 8.80 -0.85
C GLU A 66 -8.99 8.01 -2.14
N SER A 67 -8.75 8.61 -3.30
CA SER A 67 -8.84 7.92 -4.59
C SER A 67 -7.89 6.73 -4.65
N PHE A 68 -6.66 6.86 -4.12
CA PHE A 68 -5.74 5.73 -4.05
C PHE A 68 -6.31 4.57 -3.22
N ARG A 69 -6.81 4.85 -2.01
CA ARG A 69 -7.42 3.81 -1.16
C ARG A 69 -8.63 3.15 -1.81
N ASN A 70 -9.44 3.94 -2.52
CA ASN A 70 -10.67 3.47 -3.12
C ASN A 70 -10.46 2.44 -4.24
N ILE A 71 -9.30 2.42 -4.91
CA ILE A 71 -9.03 1.42 -5.96
C ILE A 71 -9.01 -0.01 -5.41
N PHE A 72 -8.69 -0.18 -4.12
CA PHE A 72 -8.60 -1.49 -3.49
C PHE A 72 -9.97 -1.99 -3.00
N GLY A 73 -10.95 -1.09 -2.83
CA GLY A 73 -12.31 -1.43 -2.41
C GLY A 73 -12.34 -2.33 -1.16
N ASN A 74 -13.10 -3.43 -1.23
CA ASN A 74 -13.22 -4.41 -0.14
C ASN A 74 -11.96 -5.27 0.09
N ARG A 75 -10.92 -5.13 -0.75
CA ARG A 75 -9.65 -5.83 -0.59
C ARG A 75 -8.70 -5.10 0.35
N LEU A 76 -8.95 -3.83 0.67
CA LEU A 76 -8.08 -3.05 1.55
C LEU A 76 -8.16 -3.56 3.00
N LEU A 77 -7.02 -4.02 3.53
CA LEU A 77 -6.89 -4.38 4.95
C LEU A 77 -6.48 -3.16 5.77
N ASN A 78 -5.47 -2.44 5.29
CA ASN A 78 -4.94 -1.25 5.96
C ASN A 78 -4.29 -0.31 4.96
N TYR A 79 -4.24 0.98 5.31
CA TYR A 79 -3.52 2.00 4.56
C TYR A 79 -2.66 2.85 5.49
N LEU A 80 -1.36 2.88 5.22
CA LEU A 80 -0.38 3.67 5.95
C LEU A 80 0.07 4.84 5.06
N PRO A 81 -0.42 6.07 5.28
CA PRO A 81 0.07 7.22 4.55
C PRO A 81 1.52 7.51 4.91
N SER A 82 2.28 8.05 3.96
CA SER A 82 3.65 8.50 4.15
C SER A 82 3.77 9.98 3.81
N GLU A 83 4.57 10.70 4.58
CA GLU A 83 4.83 12.12 4.36
C GLU A 83 5.80 12.31 3.18
N PRO A 84 5.36 12.93 2.07
CA PRO A 84 6.17 13.06 0.85
C PRO A 84 7.43 13.91 1.02
N THR A 85 7.56 14.65 2.13
CA THR A 85 8.73 15.49 2.42
C THR A 85 9.91 14.70 2.99
N ILE A 86 9.66 13.50 3.50
CA ILE A 86 10.68 12.64 4.14
C ILE A 86 10.81 11.27 3.47
N SER A 87 9.96 10.97 2.49
CA SER A 87 9.84 9.67 1.85
C SER A 87 9.64 9.83 0.34
N GLN A 88 10.18 8.91 -0.45
CA GLN A 88 9.88 8.82 -1.89
C GLN A 88 8.53 8.14 -2.17
N LEU A 89 7.78 7.83 -1.11
CA LEU A 89 6.51 7.15 -1.12
C LEU A 89 5.44 8.07 -0.55
N PHE A 90 4.20 7.90 -1.01
CA PHE A 90 3.05 8.58 -0.43
C PHE A 90 2.18 7.69 0.45
N GLY A 91 2.41 6.38 0.40
CA GLY A 91 1.84 5.43 1.35
C GLY A 91 1.99 3.98 0.94
N VAL A 92 1.45 3.11 1.79
CA VAL A 92 1.47 1.65 1.64
C VAL A 92 0.06 1.13 1.88
N ALA A 93 -0.46 0.34 0.95
CA ALA A 93 -1.72 -0.37 1.12
C ALA A 93 -1.45 -1.85 1.33
N HIS A 94 -1.96 -2.43 2.43
CA HIS A 94 -2.03 -3.87 2.59
C HIS A 94 -3.38 -4.35 2.09
N ILE A 95 -3.40 -5.39 1.27
CA ILE A 95 -4.60 -5.94 0.69
C ILE A 95 -4.70 -7.45 0.84
N VAL A 96 -5.92 -7.96 0.70
CA VAL A 96 -6.23 -9.38 0.60
C VAL A 96 -6.95 -9.66 -0.72
N ALA A 97 -6.60 -10.76 -1.38
CA ALA A 97 -7.25 -11.23 -2.59
C ALA A 97 -7.43 -12.74 -2.58
N ASP A 98 -8.37 -13.24 -3.40
CA ASP A 98 -8.62 -14.68 -3.54
C ASP A 98 -7.69 -15.33 -4.56
N LYS A 99 -7.15 -14.52 -5.48
CA LYS A 99 -6.41 -14.94 -6.65
C LYS A 99 -5.24 -14.00 -6.89
N VAL A 100 -4.15 -14.53 -7.42
CA VAL A 100 -2.95 -13.72 -7.70
C VAL A 100 -3.21 -12.72 -8.82
N GLU A 101 -4.05 -13.08 -9.79
CA GLU A 101 -4.42 -12.23 -10.93
C GLU A 101 -5.01 -10.90 -10.47
N ASP A 102 -5.86 -10.91 -9.43
CA ASP A 102 -6.45 -9.71 -8.83
C ASP A 102 -5.39 -8.75 -8.25
N VAL A 103 -4.20 -9.25 -7.92
CA VAL A 103 -3.08 -8.46 -7.39
C VAL A 103 -2.18 -7.98 -8.52
N LEU A 104 -1.98 -8.79 -9.55
CA LEU A 104 -1.11 -8.47 -10.69
C LEU A 104 -1.60 -7.25 -11.47
N ASP A 105 -2.91 -6.98 -11.47
CA ASP A 105 -3.49 -5.76 -12.05
C ASP A 105 -2.85 -4.48 -11.47
N TYR A 106 -2.38 -4.50 -10.22
CA TYR A 106 -1.77 -3.34 -9.59
C TYR A 106 -0.34 -3.05 -10.07
N LEU A 107 0.32 -3.99 -10.76
CA LEU A 107 1.65 -3.77 -11.35
C LEU A 107 1.65 -2.71 -12.46
N HIS A 108 0.47 -2.38 -12.99
CA HIS A 108 0.29 -1.42 -14.06
C HIS A 108 -0.39 -0.12 -13.58
N LEU A 109 -0.46 0.10 -12.26
CA LEU A 109 -0.99 1.35 -11.72
C LEU A 109 -0.11 2.53 -12.15
N ASP A 110 -0.75 3.47 -12.82
CA ASP A 110 -0.21 4.79 -13.05
C ASP A 110 -0.52 5.68 -11.84
N PHE A 111 0.52 6.01 -11.07
CA PHE A 111 0.40 6.84 -9.87
C PHE A 111 0.13 8.31 -10.18
N ASP A 112 0.36 8.77 -11.41
CA ASP A 112 0.06 10.16 -11.79
C ASP A 112 -1.42 10.50 -11.67
N ARG A 113 -2.31 9.49 -11.78
CA ARG A 113 -3.76 9.69 -11.59
C ARG A 113 -4.16 10.14 -10.19
N PHE A 114 -3.28 9.97 -9.20
CA PHE A 114 -3.52 10.35 -7.82
C PHE A 114 -2.89 11.72 -7.49
N LEU A 115 -2.33 12.43 -8.48
CA LEU A 115 -1.82 13.78 -8.28
C LEU A 115 -2.90 14.82 -8.61
N HIS A 116 -3.18 15.70 -7.65
CA HIS A 116 -4.05 16.87 -7.84
C HIS A 116 -3.22 18.15 -7.83
N PRO A 117 -3.33 19.01 -8.86
CA PRO A 117 -2.63 20.30 -8.86
C PRO A 117 -3.03 21.18 -7.66
N CYS A 118 -2.05 21.77 -6.97
CA CYS A 118 -2.29 22.71 -5.87
C CYS A 118 -3.01 24.00 -6.34
N PHE A 119 -2.92 24.31 -7.63
CA PHE A 119 -3.55 25.46 -8.25
C PHE A 119 -4.31 25.02 -9.49
N GLU A 120 -5.65 25.07 -9.45
CA GLU A 120 -6.42 25.00 -10.68
C GLU A 120 -6.24 26.34 -11.42
N PRO A 121 -5.80 26.34 -12.70
CA PRO A 121 -5.89 27.55 -13.49
C PRO A 121 -7.37 27.89 -13.64
N SER A 122 -7.78 29.02 -13.05
CA SER A 122 -9.11 29.58 -13.24
C SER A 122 -9.42 29.59 -14.75
N PRO A 123 -10.57 29.05 -15.20
CA PRO A 123 -10.91 29.10 -16.60
C PRO A 123 -10.95 30.56 -17.02
N ILE A 124 -10.04 30.96 -17.91
CA ILE A 124 -10.04 32.28 -18.52
C ILE A 124 -11.37 32.37 -19.27
N LYS A 125 -12.36 33.02 -18.66
CA LYS A 125 -13.55 33.49 -19.38
C LYS A 125 -13.05 34.54 -20.36
N LEU A 126 -12.73 34.12 -21.57
CA LEU A 126 -12.67 35.03 -22.72
C LEU A 126 -14.08 35.60 -22.89
N ALA A 127 -14.30 36.77 -22.30
CA ALA A 127 -15.39 37.64 -22.70
C ALA A 127 -15.08 38.10 -24.13
N LEU A 128 -15.82 37.55 -25.09
CA LEU A 128 -15.99 38.11 -26.43
C LEU A 128 -16.98 39.28 -26.37
#